data_AF-A0A0M1P8V5-F1
#
_entry.id   AF-A0A0M1P8V5-F1
#
_cell.length_a   1.000
_cell.length_b   1.000
_cell.length_c   1.000
_cell.angle_alpha   90.00
_cell.angle_beta   90.00
_cell.angle_gamma   90.00
#
_symmetry.space_group_name_H-M   'P 1'
#
loop_
_entity.id
_entity.type
_entity.pdbx_description
1 polymer ?
#
loop_
_entity_poly.entity_id
_entity_poly.type
_entity_poly.pdbx_seq_one_letter_code
_entity_poly.pdbx_strand_id
1 'polypeptide(L)'
;MYISLYRTDSTKVQPELINVVGVDDPHLLKQANDWKKEGVQATLPSPDKIDHIYVLQYSYEGANPKSEYYMYVTNSEGNNYIKQFEYNGSYDSYQDSLKKEDVIKKIGLDGWKKVSAMEWLY
;
A
#
# COMPACT_ATOMS: atom_id res chain seq x y z
N MET A 1 -4.88 -11.74 -5.15
CA MET A 1 -4.38 -10.59 -4.35
C MET A 1 -5.41 -9.48 -4.41
N TYR A 2 -5.71 -8.79 -3.32
CA TYR A 2 -6.65 -7.66 -3.32
C TYR A 2 -5.90 -6.34 -3.21
N ILE A 3 -6.34 -5.32 -3.95
CA ILE A 3 -5.74 -4.00 -3.90
C ILE A 3 -6.81 -2.94 -3.65
N SER A 4 -6.51 -2.08 -2.69
CA SER A 4 -7.36 -0.96 -2.31
C SER A 4 -6.54 0.34 -2.33
N LEU A 5 -7.19 1.48 -2.59
CA LEU A 5 -6.57 2.80 -2.71
C LEU A 5 -7.26 3.78 -1.76
N TYR A 6 -6.47 4.61 -1.08
CA TYR A 6 -7.03 5.75 -0.36
C TYR A 6 -7.39 6.85 -1.36
N ARG A 7 -8.68 7.17 -1.43
CA ARG A 7 -9.22 8.21 -2.29
C ARG A 7 -8.73 9.59 -1.85
N THR A 8 -8.13 10.33 -2.78
CA THR A 8 -7.52 11.64 -2.50
C THR A 8 -8.38 12.84 -2.91
N ASP A 9 -9.46 12.60 -3.67
CA ASP A 9 -10.42 13.60 -4.17
C ASP A 9 -11.76 13.60 -3.41
N SER A 10 -11.86 12.92 -2.26
CA SER A 10 -13.11 12.85 -1.50
C SER A 10 -13.44 14.19 -0.84
N THR A 11 -14.69 14.64 -0.97
CA THR A 11 -15.23 15.81 -0.23
C THR A 11 -15.66 15.44 1.19
N LYS A 12 -15.58 14.14 1.55
CA LYS A 12 -15.88 13.67 2.89
C LYS A 12 -14.71 13.94 3.83
N VAL A 13 -15.05 14.11 5.10
CA VAL A 13 -14.09 14.41 6.16
C VAL A 13 -13.10 13.25 6.33
N GLN A 14 -13.53 12.00 6.14
CA GLN A 14 -12.73 10.76 6.26
C GLN A 14 -12.22 10.28 4.89
N PRO A 15 -10.97 9.75 4.77
CA PRO A 15 -10.47 9.21 3.53
C PRO A 15 -11.11 7.85 3.27
N GLU A 16 -11.55 7.64 2.04
CA GLU A 16 -12.25 6.43 1.65
C GLU A 16 -11.27 5.43 1.06
N LEU A 17 -11.15 4.24 1.67
CA LEU A 17 -10.43 3.12 1.08
C LEU A 17 -11.34 2.44 0.05
N ILE A 18 -11.02 2.59 -1.24
CA ILE A 18 -11.79 1.99 -2.33
C ILE A 18 -11.10 0.72 -2.81
N ASN A 19 -11.86 -0.34 -3.08
CA ASN A 19 -11.34 -1.52 -3.74
C ASN A 19 -11.11 -1.20 -5.22
N VAL A 20 -9.87 -1.35 -5.66
CA VAL A 20 -9.48 -1.05 -7.05
C VAL A 20 -9.60 -2.31 -7.89
N VAL A 21 -9.09 -3.46 -7.42
CA VAL A 21 -9.28 -4.75 -8.13
C VAL A 21 -8.94 -5.97 -7.24
N GLY A 22 -9.53 -7.12 -7.57
CA GLY A 22 -8.99 -8.43 -7.22
C GLY A 22 -8.07 -8.89 -8.35
N VAL A 23 -6.76 -8.97 -8.08
CA VAL A 23 -5.74 -9.40 -9.03
C VAL A 23 -5.50 -10.91 -8.91
N ASP A 24 -5.94 -11.64 -9.93
CA ASP A 24 -5.49 -13.02 -10.22
C ASP A 24 -4.51 -13.09 -11.40
N ASP A 25 -4.02 -11.94 -11.88
CA ASP A 25 -3.03 -11.87 -12.95
C ASP A 25 -1.66 -12.42 -12.46
N PRO A 26 -1.14 -13.51 -13.07
CA PRO A 26 0.14 -14.10 -12.67
C PRO A 26 1.34 -13.16 -12.77
N HIS A 27 1.35 -12.23 -13.71
CA HIS A 27 2.45 -11.29 -13.92
C HIS A 27 2.49 -10.24 -12.81
N LEU A 28 1.33 -9.70 -12.45
CA LEU A 28 1.21 -8.76 -11.33
C LEU A 28 1.54 -9.44 -9.99
N LEU A 29 1.10 -10.70 -9.81
CA LEU A 29 1.47 -11.50 -8.64
C LEU A 29 2.99 -11.75 -8.60
N LYS A 30 3.63 -12.00 -9.74
CA LYS A 30 5.08 -12.18 -9.83
C LYS A 30 5.81 -10.89 -9.46
N GLN A 31 5.47 -9.75 -10.09
CA GLN A 31 6.10 -8.46 -9.80
C GLN A 31 6.03 -8.14 -8.30
N ALA A 32 4.85 -8.32 -7.72
CA ALA A 32 4.62 -7.98 -6.33
C ALA A 32 5.34 -8.95 -5.36
N ASN A 33 5.56 -10.22 -5.75
CA ASN A 33 6.45 -11.15 -5.06
C ASN A 33 7.94 -10.78 -5.19
N ASP A 34 8.37 -10.29 -6.35
CA ASP A 34 9.75 -9.86 -6.58
C ASP A 34 10.10 -8.66 -5.69
N TRP A 35 9.17 -7.72 -5.51
CA TRP A 35 9.32 -6.61 -4.56
C TRP A 35 9.59 -7.05 -3.12
N LYS A 36 8.97 -8.15 -2.67
CA LYS A 36 9.20 -8.69 -1.32
C LYS A 36 10.67 -9.09 -1.14
N LYS A 37 11.27 -9.67 -2.18
CA LYS A 37 12.64 -10.23 -2.17
C LYS A 37 13.71 -9.20 -2.49
N GLU A 38 13.47 -8.34 -3.46
CA GLU A 38 14.52 -7.54 -4.13
C GLU A 38 14.46 -6.05 -3.83
N GLY A 39 13.44 -5.56 -3.12
CA GLY A 39 13.33 -4.13 -2.83
C GLY A 39 14.54 -3.58 -2.06
N VAL A 40 15.09 -2.47 -2.53
CA VAL A 40 16.24 -1.79 -1.91
C VAL A 40 15.74 -0.94 -0.76
N GLN A 41 16.33 -1.08 0.44
CA GLN A 41 15.98 -0.22 1.57
C GLN A 41 16.14 1.25 1.18
N ALA A 42 15.10 2.03 1.45
CA ALA A 42 15.07 3.44 1.10
C ALA A 42 14.35 4.23 2.20
N THR A 43 14.81 5.46 2.39
CA THR A 43 14.06 6.44 3.18
C THR A 43 12.84 6.87 2.38
N LEU A 44 11.68 6.80 3.01
CA LEU A 44 10.46 7.32 2.41
C LEU A 44 10.57 8.85 2.27
N PRO A 45 10.15 9.45 1.14
CA PRO A 45 10.02 10.90 1.05
C PRO A 45 9.07 11.45 2.12
N SER A 46 9.13 12.77 2.33
CA SER A 46 8.24 13.43 3.27
C SER A 46 6.77 13.18 2.89
N PRO A 47 5.86 12.96 3.86
CA PRO A 47 4.48 12.54 3.57
C PRO A 47 3.69 13.48 2.64
N ASP A 48 4.01 14.78 2.64
CA ASP A 48 3.45 15.80 1.75
C ASP A 48 3.79 15.59 0.27
N LYS A 49 4.82 14.80 -0.04
CA LYS A 49 5.22 14.45 -1.41
C LYS A 49 4.56 13.18 -1.92
N ILE A 50 3.76 12.50 -1.10
CA ILE A 50 3.08 11.25 -1.47
C ILE A 50 1.76 11.59 -2.16
N ASP A 51 1.63 11.12 -3.39
CA ASP A 51 0.45 11.38 -4.22
C ASP A 51 -0.64 10.36 -3.94
N HIS A 52 -0.28 9.08 -3.92
CA HIS A 52 -1.21 7.97 -3.74
C HIS A 52 -0.70 6.95 -2.72
N ILE A 53 -1.66 6.35 -2.00
CA ILE A 53 -1.43 5.31 -1.01
C ILE A 53 -2.35 4.13 -1.35
N TYR A 54 -1.74 2.98 -1.58
CA TYR A 54 -2.39 1.71 -1.87
C TYR A 54 -2.14 0.71 -0.75
N VAL A 55 -3.11 -0.16 -0.53
CA VAL A 55 -3.04 -1.28 0.39
C VAL A 55 -3.15 -2.56 -0.44
N LEU A 56 -2.14 -3.41 -0.33
CA LEU A 56 -2.07 -4.72 -0.99
C LEU A 56 -2.31 -5.80 0.05
N GLN A 57 -3.32 -6.65 -0.17
CA GLN A 57 -3.60 -7.81 0.65
C GLN A 57 -3.32 -9.11 -0.13
N TYR A 58 -2.42 -9.92 0.41
CA TYR A 58 -2.13 -11.26 -0.08
C TYR A 58 -2.83 -12.27 0.81
N SER A 59 -3.88 -12.89 0.29
CA SER A 59 -4.56 -13.99 0.95
C SER A 59 -3.94 -15.31 0.52
N TYR A 60 -3.47 -16.09 1.48
CA TYR A 60 -2.95 -17.45 1.28
C TYR A 60 -4.00 -18.43 1.76
N GLU A 61 -4.51 -19.25 0.83
CA GLU A 61 -5.46 -20.32 1.14
C GLU A 61 -4.74 -21.60 1.57
N GLY A 62 -5.41 -22.46 2.33
CA GLY A 62 -4.88 -23.74 2.80
C GLY A 62 -5.30 -24.07 4.24
N ALA A 63 -4.63 -25.04 4.86
CA ALA A 63 -4.97 -25.50 6.22
C ALA A 63 -4.84 -24.42 7.30
N ASN A 64 -4.00 -23.41 7.08
CA ASN A 64 -3.83 -22.24 7.95
C ASN A 64 -3.92 -20.97 7.09
N PRO A 65 -5.14 -20.49 6.79
CA PRO A 65 -5.32 -19.29 5.99
C PRO A 65 -4.68 -18.09 6.69
N LYS A 66 -3.87 -17.34 5.95
CA LYS A 66 -3.21 -16.12 6.44
C LYS A 66 -3.29 -15.02 5.41
N SER A 67 -3.29 -13.77 5.88
CA SER A 67 -3.15 -12.60 5.02
C SER A 67 -1.88 -11.84 5.35
N GLU A 68 -1.16 -11.40 4.32
CA GLU A 68 -0.04 -10.45 4.45
C GLU A 68 -0.44 -9.12 3.83
N TYR A 69 -0.06 -8.03 4.50
CA TYR A 69 -0.47 -6.69 4.11
C TYR A 69 0.74 -5.81 3.84
N TYR A 70 0.65 -5.05 2.75
CA TYR A 70 1.69 -4.13 2.32
C TYR A 70 1.07 -2.79 1.99
N MET A 71 1.75 -1.72 2.38
CA MET A 71 1.45 -0.38 1.92
C MET A 71 2.36 -0.06 0.75
N TYR A 72 1.77 0.37 -0.37
CA TYR A 72 2.47 0.82 -1.55
C TYR A 72 2.15 2.28 -1.79
N VAL A 73 3.16 3.10 -2.01
CA VAL A 73 2.99 4.56 -2.17
C VAL A 73 3.74 5.04 -3.39
N THR A 74 3.15 6.03 -4.06
CA THR A 74 3.75 6.70 -5.22
C THR A 74 3.89 8.19 -4.89
N ASN A 75 4.99 8.79 -5.35
CA ASN A 75 5.20 10.24 -5.22
C ASN A 75 5.05 10.94 -6.58
N SER A 76 4.96 12.28 -6.55
CA SER A 76 4.85 13.14 -7.74
C SER A 76 6.03 13.09 -8.69
N GLU A 77 7.15 12.54 -8.26
CA GLU A 77 8.34 12.29 -9.09
C GLU A 77 8.29 10.91 -9.78
N GLY A 78 7.21 10.14 -9.62
CA GLY A 78 7.03 8.81 -10.19
C GLY A 78 7.80 7.70 -9.46
N ASN A 79 8.35 7.97 -8.27
CA ASN A 79 9.01 6.97 -7.44
C ASN A 79 7.99 6.17 -6.62
N ASN A 80 8.31 4.89 -6.41
CA ASN A 80 7.41 3.94 -5.78
C ASN A 80 8.09 3.23 -4.62
N TYR A 81 7.33 3.04 -3.54
CA TYR A 81 7.85 2.46 -2.32
C TYR A 81 6.85 1.46 -1.74
N ILE A 82 7.36 0.40 -1.12
CA ILE A 82 6.56 -0.61 -0.46
C ILE A 82 7.06 -0.89 0.96
N LYS A 83 6.13 -1.17 1.87
CA LYS A 83 6.43 -1.61 3.23
C LYS A 83 5.41 -2.63 3.70
N GLN A 84 5.89 -3.72 4.31
CA GLN A 84 5.02 -4.66 5.00
C GLN A 84 4.57 -4.06 6.33
N PHE A 85 3.31 -4.29 6.70
CA PHE A 85 2.80 -3.89 8.01
C PHE A 85 1.87 -4.96 8.57
N GLU A 86 1.69 -4.97 9.88
CA GLU A 86 0.73 -5.84 10.54
C GLU A 86 -0.66 -5.19 10.50
N TYR A 87 -1.57 -5.84 9.80
CA TYR A 87 -2.98 -5.45 9.80
C TYR A 87 -3.63 -5.98 11.08
N ASN A 88 -4.04 -5.06 11.95
CA ASN A 88 -4.81 -5.38 13.15
C ASN A 88 -6.14 -4.61 13.14
N GLY A 89 -7.02 -4.90 14.11
CA GLY A 89 -8.36 -4.30 14.21
C GLY A 89 -8.38 -2.77 14.32
N SER A 90 -7.22 -2.09 14.42
CA SER A 90 -7.13 -0.64 14.27
C SER A 90 -7.26 -0.17 12.82
N TYR A 91 -7.60 -1.03 11.86
CA TYR A 91 -7.76 -0.59 10.48
C TYR A 91 -8.92 0.37 10.25
N ASP A 92 -9.98 0.23 11.05
CA ASP A 92 -11.04 1.24 11.18
C ASP A 92 -10.45 2.61 11.56
N SER A 93 -9.39 2.64 12.38
CA SER A 93 -8.71 3.88 12.76
C SER A 93 -7.86 4.53 11.66
N TYR A 94 -7.43 3.77 10.64
CA TYR A 94 -6.80 4.38 9.45
C TYR A 94 -7.86 5.01 8.56
N GLN A 95 -9.06 4.43 8.49
CA GLN A 95 -10.22 5.03 7.83
C GLN A 95 -10.73 6.26 8.60
N ASP A 96 -10.60 6.28 9.93
CA ASP A 96 -10.89 7.49 10.73
C ASP A 96 -9.86 8.61 10.55
N SER A 97 -8.68 8.31 10.00
CA SER A 97 -7.58 9.26 9.86
C SER A 97 -7.78 10.14 8.63
N LEU A 98 -8.40 11.30 8.80
CA LEU A 98 -8.78 12.28 7.76
C LEU A 98 -7.66 12.75 6.79
N LYS A 99 -6.39 12.39 7.05
CA LYS A 99 -5.21 12.90 6.35
C LYS A 99 -4.23 11.79 5.97
N LYS A 100 -3.68 11.90 4.76
CA LYS A 100 -2.72 10.96 4.16
C LYS A 100 -1.47 10.84 5.02
N GLU A 101 -1.01 11.96 5.56
CA GLU A 101 0.19 12.06 6.38
C GLU A 101 0.06 11.25 7.67
N ASP A 102 -1.15 11.18 8.22
CA ASP A 102 -1.41 10.46 9.47
C ASP A 102 -1.46 8.94 9.24
N VAL A 103 -1.92 8.49 8.07
CA VAL A 103 -1.78 7.08 7.64
C VAL A 103 -0.31 6.68 7.56
N ILE A 104 0.52 7.50 6.91
CA ILE A 104 1.97 7.24 6.76
C ILE A 104 2.70 7.27 8.11
N LYS A 105 2.38 8.23 8.98
CA LYS A 105 2.97 8.29 10.33
C LYS A 105 2.65 7.05 11.17
N LYS A 106 1.41 6.56 11.11
CA LYS A 106 0.99 5.35 11.83
C LYS A 106 1.74 4.10 11.34
N ILE A 107 1.99 4.00 10.04
CA ILE A 107 2.80 2.91 9.46
C ILE A 107 4.28 3.06 9.81
N GLY A 108 4.75 4.30 10.03
CA GLY A 108 6.12 4.63 10.37
C GLY A 108 7.01 4.80 9.14
N LEU A 109 8.03 5.65 9.27
CA LEU A 109 8.88 6.12 8.17
C LEU A 109 10.05 5.18 7.82
N ASP A 110 10.35 4.21 8.68
CA ASP A 110 11.46 3.26 8.49
C ASP A 110 11.03 1.96 7.81
N GLY A 111 11.97 1.19 7.27
CA GLY A 111 11.69 -0.14 6.72
C GLY A 111 10.97 -0.15 5.36
N TRP A 112 10.91 1.01 4.70
CA TRP A 112 10.43 1.11 3.32
C TRP A 112 11.48 0.60 2.34
N LYS A 113 10.99 0.01 1.26
CA LYS A 113 11.79 -0.43 0.13
C LYS A 113 11.38 0.32 -1.12
N LYS A 114 12.34 0.84 -1.89
CA LYS A 114 12.08 1.39 -3.21
C LYS A 114 11.87 0.26 -4.21
N VAL A 115 10.87 0.40 -5.06
CA VAL A 115 10.44 -0.63 -6.02
C VAL A 115 10.09 -0.02 -7.39
N SER A 116 9.92 -0.88 -8.40
CA SER A 116 9.40 -0.46 -9.70
C SER A 116 7.95 0.03 -9.61
N ALA A 117 7.48 0.72 -10.64
CA ALA A 117 6.07 1.07 -10.77
C ALA A 117 5.21 -0.21 -10.94
N MET A 118 3.98 -0.18 -10.41
CA MET A 118 3.02 -1.26 -10.63
C MET A 118 2.40 -1.11 -12.02
N GLU A 119 2.43 -2.17 -12.83
CA GLU A 119 2.15 -2.06 -14.28
C GLU A 119 0.68 -1.74 -14.63
N TRP A 120 -0.27 -2.07 -13.77
CA TRP A 120 -1.70 -1.76 -13.90
C TRP A 120 -2.11 -0.31 -13.52
N LEU A 121 -1.19 0.51 -13.01
CA LEU A 121 -1.45 1.92 -12.68
C LEU A 121 -1.28 2.86 -13.90
N TYR A 122 -1.03 2.30 -15.09
CA TYR A 122 -0.80 3.00 -16.35
C TYR A 122 -1.60 2.38 -17.49
#